data_AF-A0A7C7DL15-F1
#
_entry.id   AF-A0A7C7DL15-F1
#
_cell.length_a   1.000
_cell.length_b   1.000
_cell.length_c   1.000
_cell.angle_alpha   90.00
_cell.angle_beta   90.00
_cell.angle_gamma   90.00
#
_symmetry.space_group_name_H-M   'P 1'
#
loop_
_entity.id
_entity.type
_entity.pdbx_description
1 polymer ?
#
loop_
_entity_poly.entity_id
_entity_poly.type
_entity_poly.pdbx_seq_one_letter_code
_entity_poly.pdbx_strand_id
1 'polypeptide(L)'
;LVALHNGGGVGIGKSINGGFGLVLDGSERVDNIIKSALLWDVMCGVARRAWARNENSITTSIEFNNNYQGKGHITLPYLVDDQLIEETVSRALAER
;
A
#
# COMPACT_ATOMS: atom_id res chain seq x y z
N LEU A 1 16.61 -13.91 0.03
CA LEU A 1 17.42 -12.66 -0.14
C LEU A 1 16.45 -11.49 -0.20
N VAL A 2 16.74 -10.38 0.49
CA VAL A 2 16.02 -9.11 0.32
C VAL A 2 17.04 -8.05 -0.04
N ALA A 3 16.69 -7.18 -0.99
CA ALA A 3 17.57 -6.12 -1.46
C ALA A 3 16.83 -4.78 -1.42
N LEU A 4 17.56 -3.73 -1.02
CA LEU A 4 17.10 -2.35 -1.06
C LEU A 4 18.17 -1.53 -1.79
N HIS A 5 17.77 -0.85 -2.84
CA HIS A 5 18.66 -0.12 -3.73
C HIS A 5 18.32 1.37 -3.78
N ASN A 6 19.32 2.18 -4.12
CA ASN A 6 19.19 3.61 -4.35
C ASN A 6 19.32 3.90 -5.86
N GLY A 7 18.22 4.34 -6.47
CA GLY A 7 18.23 4.85 -7.84
C GLY A 7 17.99 3.82 -8.93
N GLY A 8 17.40 2.66 -8.62
CA GLY A 8 17.05 1.67 -9.63
C GLY A 8 16.15 2.28 -10.71
N GLY A 9 16.51 2.04 -11.98
CA GLY A 9 15.81 2.53 -13.17
C GLY A 9 16.09 3.99 -13.53
N VAL A 10 16.06 4.91 -12.55
CA VAL A 10 16.05 6.37 -12.79
C VAL A 10 17.33 7.11 -12.37
N GLY A 11 18.29 6.42 -11.77
CA GLY A 11 19.58 6.98 -11.34
C GLY A 11 19.62 7.37 -9.85
N ILE A 12 20.84 7.51 -9.33
CA ILE A 12 21.14 7.72 -7.89
C ILE A 12 20.33 8.89 -7.32
N GLY A 13 19.69 8.67 -6.17
CA GLY A 13 18.96 9.67 -5.40
C GLY A 13 17.53 9.93 -5.89
N LYS A 14 17.09 9.33 -7.00
CA LYS A 14 15.76 9.59 -7.59
C LYS A 14 14.72 8.51 -7.25
N SER A 15 15.14 7.37 -6.72
CA SER A 15 14.23 6.31 -6.27
C SER A 15 14.84 5.54 -5.10
N ILE A 16 13.97 5.00 -4.25
CA ILE A 16 14.30 3.95 -3.30
C ILE A 16 13.44 2.76 -3.73
N ASN A 17 14.08 1.67 -4.13
CA ASN A 17 13.39 0.51 -4.68
C ASN A 17 13.94 -0.78 -4.06
N GLY A 18 13.04 -1.70 -3.73
CA GLY A 18 13.38 -2.97 -3.13
C GLY A 18 12.84 -4.14 -3.94
N GLY A 19 13.34 -5.33 -3.62
CA GLY A 19 12.86 -6.59 -4.14
C GLY A 19 13.38 -7.75 -3.31
N PHE A 20 12.82 -8.93 -3.52
CA PHE A 20 13.27 -10.13 -2.82
C PHE A 20 13.35 -11.32 -3.77
N GLY A 21 14.18 -12.29 -3.39
CA GLY A 21 14.27 -13.60 -4.03
C GLY A 21 13.92 -14.68 -3.02
N LEU A 22 13.01 -15.57 -3.40
CA LEU A 22 12.50 -16.68 -2.60
C LEU A 22 12.74 -18.01 -3.32
N VAL A 23 13.53 -18.87 -2.69
CA VAL A 23 13.84 -20.21 -3.21
C VAL A 23 12.69 -21.15 -2.87
N LEU A 24 12.23 -21.90 -3.86
CA LEU A 24 11.15 -22.89 -3.73
C LEU A 24 11.77 -24.29 -3.69
N ASP A 25 12.10 -24.77 -2.49
CA ASP A 25 12.79 -26.05 -2.29
C ASP A 25 11.84 -27.24 -1.97
N GLY A 26 10.53 -26.99 -1.92
CA GLY A 26 9.52 -28.01 -1.61
C GLY A 26 9.36 -28.32 -0.11
N SER A 27 10.09 -27.66 0.78
CA SER A 27 9.96 -27.86 2.22
C SER A 27 8.70 -27.19 2.80
N GLU A 28 8.11 -27.79 3.84
CA GLU A 28 6.99 -27.21 4.58
C GLU A 28 7.34 -25.83 5.17
N ARG A 29 8.59 -25.65 5.60
CA ARG A 29 9.11 -24.37 6.08
C ARG A 29 8.96 -23.28 5.00
N VAL A 30 9.34 -23.58 3.76
CA VAL A 30 9.24 -22.64 2.65
C VAL A 30 7.78 -22.41 2.24
N ASP A 31 6.94 -23.44 2.26
CA ASP A 31 5.48 -23.29 2.05
C ASP A 31 4.85 -22.28 3.01
N ASN A 32 5.19 -22.37 4.30
CA ASN A 32 4.72 -21.42 5.31
C ASN A 32 5.25 -19.99 5.09
N ILE A 33 6.50 -19.85 4.62
CA ILE A 33 7.07 -18.54 4.29
C ILE A 33 6.34 -17.91 3.10
N ILE A 34 6.09 -18.66 2.03
CA ILE A 34 5.43 -18.16 0.81
C ILE A 34 4.03 -17.62 1.13
N LYS A 35 3.25 -18.35 1.93
CA LYS A 35 1.89 -17.97 2.34
C LYS A 35 1.81 -16.59 3.00
N SER A 36 2.88 -16.16 3.68
CA SER A 36 2.94 -14.83 4.29
C SER A 36 3.66 -13.81 3.40
N ALA A 37 4.82 -14.15 2.85
CA ALA A 37 5.69 -13.21 2.16
C ALA A 37 5.04 -12.59 0.92
N LEU A 38 4.36 -13.39 0.09
CA LEU A 38 3.70 -12.88 -1.12
C LEU A 38 2.54 -11.93 -0.80
N LEU A 39 1.80 -12.23 0.27
CA LEU A 39 0.68 -11.40 0.70
C LEU A 39 1.19 -10.00 1.09
N TRP A 40 2.27 -9.94 1.87
CA TRP A 40 2.88 -8.67 2.29
C TRP A 40 3.52 -7.89 1.13
N ASP A 41 4.23 -8.57 0.22
CA ASP A 41 4.90 -7.92 -0.92
C ASP A 41 3.90 -7.19 -1.84
N VAL A 42 2.74 -7.80 -2.08
CA VAL A 42 1.69 -7.21 -2.92
C VAL A 42 0.84 -6.22 -2.13
N MET A 43 0.28 -6.64 -0.99
CA MET A 43 -0.75 -5.86 -0.32
C MET A 43 -0.21 -4.60 0.35
N CYS A 44 1.07 -4.52 0.71
CA CYS A 44 1.68 -3.26 1.14
C CYS A 44 1.58 -2.18 0.06
N GLY A 45 1.87 -2.54 -1.20
CA GLY A 45 1.78 -1.63 -2.33
C GLY A 45 0.35 -1.19 -2.60
N VAL A 46 -0.59 -2.15 -2.58
CA VAL A 46 -2.02 -1.89 -2.76
C VAL A 46 -2.55 -0.99 -1.66
N ALA A 47 -2.27 -1.29 -0.38
CA ALA A 47 -2.69 -0.47 0.75
C ALA A 47 -2.19 0.97 0.65
N ARG A 48 -0.91 1.17 0.32
CA ARG A 48 -0.33 2.51 0.16
C ARG A 48 -0.97 3.28 -1.00
N ARG A 49 -1.31 2.59 -2.10
CA ARG A 49 -2.01 3.20 -3.25
C ARG A 49 -3.45 3.53 -2.93
N ALA A 50 -4.13 2.65 -2.20
CA ALA A 50 -5.48 2.90 -1.70
C ALA A 50 -5.47 4.16 -0.83
N TRP A 51 -4.54 4.26 0.13
CA TRP A 51 -4.38 5.46 0.96
C TRP A 51 -4.08 6.73 0.15
N ALA A 52 -3.32 6.60 -0.94
CA ALA A 52 -3.09 7.67 -1.92
C ALA A 52 -4.29 7.91 -2.87
N ARG A 53 -5.47 7.37 -2.54
CA ARG A 53 -6.76 7.57 -3.23
C ARG A 53 -6.87 6.92 -4.62
N ASN A 54 -6.10 5.88 -4.90
CA ASN A 54 -6.30 5.10 -6.13
C ASN A 54 -7.55 4.21 -6.00
N GLU A 55 -8.57 4.47 -6.83
CA GLU A 55 -9.88 3.80 -6.78
C GLU A 55 -9.78 2.27 -6.83
N ASN A 56 -9.04 1.73 -7.80
CA ASN A 56 -8.88 0.27 -7.93
C ASN A 56 -8.23 -0.34 -6.68
N SER A 57 -7.22 0.34 -6.12
CA SER A 57 -6.55 -0.13 -4.91
C SER A 57 -7.47 -0.04 -3.68
N ILE A 58 -8.36 0.95 -3.61
CA ILE A 58 -9.39 1.05 -2.57
C ILE A 58 -10.33 -0.16 -2.66
N THR A 59 -10.86 -0.46 -3.85
CA THR A 59 -11.72 -1.62 -4.09
C THR A 59 -11.04 -2.92 -3.68
N THR A 60 -9.80 -3.15 -4.13
CA THR A 60 -9.02 -4.35 -3.74
C THR A 60 -8.76 -4.40 -2.23
N SER A 61 -8.53 -3.26 -1.58
CA SER A 61 -8.31 -3.21 -0.12
C SER A 61 -9.59 -3.50 0.67
N ILE A 62 -10.76 -3.08 0.17
CA ILE A 62 -12.06 -3.45 0.75
C ILE A 62 -12.27 -4.97 0.66
N GLU A 63 -12.03 -5.56 -0.52
CA GLU A 63 -12.12 -7.00 -0.71
C GLU A 63 -11.15 -7.77 0.18
N PHE A 64 -9.90 -7.29 0.29
CA PHE A 64 -8.92 -7.87 1.21
C PHE A 64 -9.42 -7.85 2.66
N ASN A 65 -9.93 -6.70 3.12
CA ASN A 65 -10.45 -6.57 4.48
C ASN A 65 -11.61 -7.52 4.76
N ASN A 66 -12.47 -7.78 3.77
CA ASN A 66 -13.57 -8.74 3.89
C ASN A 66 -13.09 -10.19 3.90
N ASN A 67 -12.14 -10.54 3.03
CA ASN A 67 -11.65 -11.92 2.88
C ASN A 67 -10.69 -12.34 4.01
N TYR A 68 -10.01 -11.37 4.63
CA TYR A 68 -9.00 -11.59 5.69
C TYR A 68 -9.42 -11.02 7.05
N GLN A 69 -10.73 -10.89 7.30
CA GLN A 69 -11.26 -10.44 8.60
C GLN A 69 -10.65 -11.23 9.77
N GLY A 70 -10.20 -10.50 10.79
CA GLY A 70 -9.56 -11.07 11.98
C GLY A 70 -8.10 -11.52 11.79
N LYS A 71 -7.57 -11.49 10.56
CA LYS A 71 -6.17 -11.85 10.24
C LYS A 71 -5.35 -10.70 9.67
N GLY A 72 -6.02 -9.70 9.08
CA GLY A 72 -5.39 -8.49 8.57
C GLY A 72 -6.41 -7.37 8.41
N HIS A 73 -5.91 -6.14 8.39
CA HIS A 73 -6.74 -4.96 8.15
C HIS A 73 -5.92 -3.86 7.47
N ILE A 74 -6.44 -3.35 6.36
CA ILE A 74 -5.93 -2.19 5.63
C ILE A 74 -6.81 -1.00 5.97
N THR A 75 -6.21 0.07 6.49
CA THR A 75 -6.91 1.34 6.70
C THR A 75 -7.29 1.96 5.35
N LEU A 76 -8.58 2.24 5.18
CA LEU A 76 -9.10 2.87 3.96
C LEU A 76 -9.19 4.39 4.15
N PRO A 77 -8.89 5.20 3.11
CA PRO A 77 -9.11 6.63 3.19
C PRO A 77 -10.61 6.95 3.17
N TYR A 78 -11.01 7.95 3.93
CA TYR A 78 -12.30 8.61 3.74
C TYR A 78 -12.09 9.78 2.80
N LEU A 79 -12.67 9.69 1.61
CA LEU A 79 -12.62 10.76 0.63
C LEU A 79 -13.55 11.89 1.07
N VAL A 80 -13.09 13.12 0.92
CA VAL A 80 -13.83 14.34 1.27
C VAL A 80 -14.20 15.04 -0.03
N ASP A 81 -15.39 15.63 -0.06
CA ASP A 81 -15.82 16.48 -1.17
C ASP A 81 -14.91 17.71 -1.29
N ASP A 82 -14.37 17.96 -2.48
CA ASP A 82 -13.50 19.11 -2.74
C ASP A 82 -14.22 20.43 -2.46
N GLN A 83 -15.54 20.51 -2.65
CA GLN A 83 -16.32 21.70 -2.32
C GLN A 83 -16.27 22.01 -0.82
N LEU A 84 -16.36 20.98 0.03
CA LEU A 84 -16.28 21.17 1.48
C LEU A 84 -14.90 21.71 1.89
N ILE A 85 -13.84 21.28 1.21
CA ILE A 85 -12.49 21.76 1.45
C ILE A 85 -12.39 23.25 1.06
N GLU A 86 -12.82 23.59 -0.16
CA GLU A 86 -12.81 24.96 -0.70
C GLU A 86 -13.55 25.94 0.22
N GLU A 87 -14.77 25.59 0.62
CA GLU A 87 -15.61 26.41 1.50
C GLU A 87 -14.98 26.58 2.89
N THR A 88 -14.42 25.50 3.45
CA THR A 88 -13.81 25.51 4.79
C THR A 88 -12.56 26.39 4.80
N VAL A 89 -11.70 26.27 3.79
CA VAL A 89 -10.47 27.08 3.67
C VAL A 89 -10.82 28.55 3.43
N SER A 90 -11.75 28.83 2.52
CA SER A 90 -12.17 30.20 2.20
C SER A 90 -12.73 30.92 3.43
N ARG A 91 -13.60 30.25 4.19
CA ARG A 91 -14.15 30.79 5.44
C ARG A 91 -13.04 31.08 6.47
N ALA A 92 -12.14 30.14 6.70
CA ALA A 92 -11.06 30.29 7.67
C ALA A 92 -10.06 31.41 7.32
N LEU A 93 -9.88 31.71 6.02
CA LEU A 93 -9.02 32.81 5.57
C LEU A 93 -9.74 34.17 5.59
N ALA A 94 -11.06 34.21 5.38
CA ALA A 94 -11.85 35.44 5.45
C ALA A 94 -12.05 35.97 6.88
N GLU A 95 -11.93 35.10 7.89
CA GLU A 95 -11.98 35.45 9.32
C GLU A 95 -10.63 35.97 9.88
N ARG A 96 -9.58 36.05 9.05
CA ARG A 96 -8.28 36.65 9.39
C ARG A 96 -8.19 38.09 8.91
#